data_AF-A0AA35UCG6-F1
#
_entry.id   AF-A0AA35UCG6-F1
#
_cell.length_a   1.000
_cell.length_b   1.000
_cell.length_c   1.000
_cell.angle_alpha   90.00
_cell.angle_beta   90.00
_cell.angle_gamma   90.00
#
_symmetry.space_group_name_H-M   'P 1'
#
loop_
_entity.id
_entity.type
_entity.pdbx_description
1 polymer ?
#
loop_
_entity_poly.entity_id
_entity_poly.type
_entity_poly.pdbx_seq_one_letter_code
_entity_poly.pdbx_strand_id
1 'polypeptide(L)'
;MSSVPLIIMAAGISSRMKKSSSSQKMSKNLLDQSNTRVKGYIQVGEGMEPFIYYLIKNAINAGIRNFYLIISDDSKDFQEYLVSLENRLDIILKFTFQDFYGQDKPLGTSDAIFQTMNQYKELKKGRFLVCNCDNLYSVKAMKLLMSENNYNSMIAYDYSCLYFSEQRLSSFSILKIKNNFLSKIIEKPGKEIIRHGIEKKYVSMNIFSFIGPKVYKYLKDCPVNKERGEKELPSAIENMILDDKESMLTFNLCEHVPDMTYKDDIERINNFLN
;
A
#
# COMPACT_ATOMS: atom_id res chain seq x y z
N MET A 1 22.73 -11.36 -7.59
CA MET A 1 21.35 -11.08 -8.04
C MET A 1 20.98 -9.69 -7.55
N SER A 2 20.43 -8.82 -8.40
CA SER A 2 19.88 -7.55 -7.90
C SER A 2 18.74 -7.86 -6.94
N SER A 3 18.78 -7.32 -5.72
CA SER A 3 17.68 -7.46 -4.76
C SER A 3 16.46 -6.68 -5.26
N VAL A 4 15.28 -7.29 -5.15
CA VAL A 4 14.01 -6.66 -5.52
C VAL A 4 13.67 -5.62 -4.44
N PRO A 5 13.56 -4.33 -4.79
CA PRO A 5 13.25 -3.29 -3.83
C PRO A 5 11.74 -3.22 -3.55
N LEU A 6 11.38 -2.56 -2.44
CA LEU A 6 10.00 -2.23 -2.09
C LEU A 6 9.76 -0.72 -2.13
N ILE A 7 8.77 -0.29 -2.89
CA ILE A 7 8.25 1.07 -2.86
C ILE A 7 7.15 1.16 -1.79
N ILE A 8 7.29 2.05 -0.83
CA ILE A 8 6.27 2.29 0.21
C ILE A 8 5.64 3.66 0.00
N MET A 9 4.33 3.70 -0.19
CA MET A 9 3.57 4.94 -0.36
C MET A 9 3.18 5.53 1.00
N ALA A 10 3.93 6.53 1.46
CA ALA A 10 3.82 7.13 2.79
C ALA A 10 3.46 8.63 2.80
N ALA A 11 3.20 9.25 1.65
CA ALA A 11 2.89 10.68 1.51
C ALA A 11 1.43 11.07 1.86
N GLY A 12 0.62 10.15 2.40
CA GLY A 12 -0.80 10.39 2.63
C GLY A 12 -1.09 11.42 3.73
N ILE A 13 -1.88 12.45 3.42
CA ILE A 13 -2.26 13.54 4.35
C ILE A 13 -3.15 13.11 5.54
N SER A 14 -3.59 11.85 5.55
CA SER A 14 -4.29 11.23 6.71
C SER A 14 -5.60 11.92 7.10
N SER A 15 -6.28 12.57 6.14
CA SER A 15 -7.46 13.42 6.39
C SER A 15 -8.60 12.73 7.13
N ARG A 16 -8.89 11.46 6.80
CA ARG A 16 -9.92 10.65 7.49
C ARG A 16 -9.61 10.45 8.97
N MET A 17 -8.36 10.12 9.28
CA MET A 17 -7.89 9.94 10.66
C MET A 17 -7.94 11.25 11.45
N LYS A 18 -7.48 12.35 10.84
CA LYS A 18 -7.51 13.67 11.48
C LYS A 18 -8.94 14.11 11.81
N LYS A 19 -9.91 13.81 10.94
CA LYS A 19 -11.34 14.12 11.12
C LYS A 19 -12.10 13.15 12.02
N SER A 20 -11.66 11.90 12.17
CA SER A 20 -12.38 10.93 13.01
C SER A 20 -12.25 11.25 14.50
N SER A 21 -13.32 11.03 15.26
CA SER A 21 -13.26 10.94 16.72
C SER A 21 -12.72 9.57 17.15
N SER A 22 -12.17 9.51 18.36
CA SER A 22 -11.87 8.25 19.03
C SER A 22 -13.09 7.81 19.83
N SER A 23 -13.49 6.55 19.74
CA SER A 23 -14.51 5.96 20.61
C SER A 23 -13.95 5.58 21.99
N GLN A 24 -12.63 5.48 22.10
CA GLN A 24 -11.91 5.09 23.32
C GLN A 24 -11.10 6.25 23.91
N LYS A 25 -10.76 6.16 25.21
CA LYS A 25 -9.85 7.11 25.87
C LYS A 25 -8.42 6.88 25.37
N MET A 26 -8.02 7.60 24.33
CA MET A 26 -6.63 7.66 23.89
C MET A 26 -5.78 8.52 24.83
N SER A 27 -4.49 8.20 24.94
CA SER A 27 -3.55 9.10 25.60
C SER A 27 -3.44 10.42 24.83
N LYS A 28 -3.15 11.52 25.53
CA LYS A 28 -2.98 12.85 24.90
C LYS A 28 -1.93 12.82 23.79
N ASN A 29 -0.81 12.15 24.05
CA ASN A 29 0.27 12.01 23.07
C ASN A 29 -0.19 11.29 21.78
N LEU A 30 -0.92 10.19 21.90
CA LEU A 30 -1.41 9.44 20.74
C LEU A 30 -2.45 10.23 19.94
N LEU A 31 -3.30 10.98 20.65
CA LEU A 31 -4.26 11.89 20.03
C LEU A 31 -3.53 12.99 19.24
N ASP A 32 -2.52 13.62 19.83
CA ASP A 32 -1.71 14.65 19.18
C ASP A 32 -1.02 14.10 17.93
N GLN A 33 -0.42 12.90 18.01
CA GLN A 33 0.17 12.23 16.85
C GLN A 33 -0.85 11.97 15.74
N SER A 34 -2.01 11.41 16.08
CA SER A 34 -3.06 11.08 15.10
C SER A 34 -3.67 12.31 14.38
N ASN A 35 -3.53 13.50 14.98
CA ASN A 35 -3.99 14.76 14.40
C ASN A 35 -2.92 15.46 13.55
N THR A 36 -1.64 15.25 13.86
CA THR A 36 -0.54 16.05 13.29
C THR A 36 0.36 15.27 12.35
N ARG A 37 0.72 14.03 12.68
CA ARG A 37 1.68 13.20 11.93
C ARG A 37 1.05 12.54 10.71
N VAL A 38 1.90 12.14 9.77
CA VAL A 38 1.55 11.15 8.74
C VAL A 38 1.42 9.76 9.38
N LYS A 39 0.50 8.93 8.89
CA LYS A 39 0.18 7.60 9.48
C LYS A 39 1.41 6.73 9.73
N GLY A 40 2.32 6.66 8.77
CA GLY A 40 3.56 5.87 8.90
C GLY A 40 4.44 6.29 10.08
N TYR A 41 4.29 7.53 10.55
CA TYR A 41 5.06 8.11 11.66
C TYR A 41 4.33 8.09 13.01
N ILE A 42 3.10 7.56 13.06
CA ILE A 42 2.39 7.37 14.32
C ILE A 42 3.02 6.19 15.06
N GLN A 43 3.36 6.41 16.33
CA GLN A 43 3.95 5.38 17.19
C GLN A 43 2.88 4.38 17.65
N VAL A 44 3.24 3.10 17.61
CA VAL A 44 2.37 1.97 17.94
C VAL A 44 3.14 0.88 18.69
N GLY A 45 2.40 -0.05 19.28
CA GLY A 45 2.93 -1.14 20.11
C GLY A 45 3.58 -0.67 21.40
N GLU A 46 3.97 -1.60 22.25
CA GLU A 46 4.70 -1.30 23.50
C GLU A 46 6.06 -0.64 23.25
N GLY A 47 6.72 -0.99 22.14
CA GLY A 47 8.01 -0.42 21.75
C GLY A 47 7.94 1.04 21.32
N MET A 48 6.74 1.60 21.10
CA MET A 48 6.52 2.98 20.64
C MET A 48 7.31 3.32 19.36
N GLU A 49 7.58 2.32 18.52
CA GLU A 49 8.16 2.55 17.21
C GLU A 49 7.08 3.07 16.24
N PRO A 50 7.42 3.97 15.31
CA PRO A 50 6.51 4.37 14.24
C PRO A 50 5.98 3.19 13.42
N PHE A 51 4.72 3.22 12.98
CA PHE A 51 4.08 2.14 12.23
C PHE A 51 4.93 1.61 11.05
N ILE A 52 5.61 2.50 10.32
CA ILE A 52 6.48 2.11 9.20
C ILE A 52 7.65 1.19 9.62
N TYR A 53 8.11 1.27 10.87
CA TYR A 53 9.13 0.38 11.42
C TYR A 53 8.73 -1.08 11.27
N TYR A 54 7.51 -1.42 11.70
CA TYR A 54 7.00 -2.79 11.67
C TYR A 54 6.83 -3.31 10.25
N LEU A 55 6.37 -2.44 9.34
CA LEU A 55 6.28 -2.75 7.91
C LEU A 55 7.66 -3.05 7.30
N ILE A 56 8.66 -2.19 7.56
CA ILE A 56 10.04 -2.38 7.09
C ILE A 56 10.64 -3.64 7.72
N LYS A 57 10.38 -3.91 9.00
CA LYS A 57 10.87 -5.11 9.69
C LYS A 57 10.31 -6.39 9.06
N ASN A 58 9.03 -6.41 8.71
CA ASN A 58 8.43 -7.53 7.97
C ASN A 58 9.06 -7.69 6.59
N ALA A 59 9.34 -6.59 5.88
CA ALA A 59 10.01 -6.63 4.58
C ALA A 59 11.45 -7.17 4.68
N ILE A 60 12.22 -6.76 5.69
CA ILE A 60 13.55 -7.30 5.99
C ILE A 60 13.48 -8.80 6.24
N ASN A 61 12.52 -9.25 7.05
CA ASN A 61 12.29 -10.67 7.33
C ASN A 61 11.82 -11.47 6.09
N ALA A 62 11.31 -10.79 5.08
CA ALA A 62 10.99 -11.35 3.76
C ALA A 62 12.19 -11.33 2.78
N GLY A 63 13.33 -10.75 3.17
CA GLY A 63 14.55 -10.67 2.37
C GLY A 63 14.72 -9.36 1.58
N ILE A 64 13.88 -8.36 1.84
CA ILE A 64 13.93 -7.05 1.15
C ILE A 64 14.82 -6.10 1.95
N ARG A 65 15.82 -5.50 1.28
CA ARG A 65 16.79 -4.59 1.90
C ARG A 65 16.84 -3.20 1.26
N ASN A 66 16.22 -3.02 0.11
CA ASN A 66 16.21 -1.76 -0.64
C ASN A 66 14.79 -1.20 -0.67
N PHE A 67 14.64 0.07 -0.33
CA PHE A 67 13.35 0.72 -0.25
C PHE A 67 13.33 2.06 -0.95
N TYR A 68 12.20 2.37 -1.59
CA TYR A 68 11.88 3.70 -2.09
C TYR A 68 10.68 4.20 -1.30
N LEU A 69 10.82 5.32 -0.60
CA LEU A 69 9.76 5.85 0.26
C LEU A 69 9.16 7.09 -0.40
N ILE A 70 7.91 6.97 -0.83
CA ILE A 70 7.15 8.12 -1.34
C ILE A 70 6.65 8.91 -0.14
N ILE A 71 7.24 10.07 0.11
CA ILE A 71 6.93 10.92 1.27
C ILE A 71 6.65 12.35 0.82
N SER A 72 6.08 13.15 1.72
CA SER A 72 6.01 14.60 1.53
C SER A 72 7.35 15.23 1.91
N ASP A 73 7.78 16.19 1.09
CA ASP A 73 8.93 17.06 1.29
C ASP A 73 8.88 17.83 2.62
N ASP A 74 7.70 18.25 3.05
CA ASP A 74 7.49 19.01 4.29
C ASP A 74 7.64 18.19 5.58
N SER A 75 7.86 16.88 5.50
CA SER A 75 7.90 15.98 6.67
C SER A 75 9.32 15.78 7.23
N LYS A 76 9.97 16.85 7.69
CA LYS A 76 11.37 16.82 8.18
C LYS A 76 11.63 15.80 9.29
N ASP A 77 10.86 15.83 10.38
CA ASP A 77 11.03 14.88 11.49
C ASP A 77 10.90 13.42 11.05
N PHE A 78 10.02 13.15 10.08
CA PHE A 78 9.84 11.80 9.56
C PHE A 78 11.03 11.38 8.70
N GLN A 79 11.57 12.29 7.88
CA GLN A 79 12.78 12.06 7.10
C GLN A 79 13.98 11.76 8.01
N GLU A 80 14.18 12.57 9.06
CA GLU A 80 15.26 12.36 10.04
C GLU A 80 15.12 11.00 10.75
N TYR A 81 13.91 10.64 11.16
CA TYR A 81 13.63 9.32 11.71
C TYR A 81 13.98 8.20 10.71
N LEU A 82 13.61 8.34 9.44
CA LEU A 82 13.89 7.33 8.42
C LEU A 82 15.39 7.19 8.13
N VAL A 83 16.15 8.28 8.10
CA VAL A 83 17.63 8.24 7.98
C VAL A 83 18.26 7.53 9.19
N SER A 84 17.77 7.81 10.40
CA SER A 84 18.20 7.07 11.59
C SER A 84 17.87 5.58 11.47
N LEU A 85 16.67 5.26 10.98
CA LEU A 85 16.19 3.89 10.80
C LEU A 85 17.02 3.10 9.77
N GLU A 86 17.43 3.74 8.67
CA GLU A 86 18.31 3.17 7.64
C GLU A 86 19.59 2.60 8.26
N ASN A 87 20.26 3.42 9.08
CA ASN A 87 21.49 3.04 9.78
C ASN A 87 21.23 1.95 10.84
N ARG A 88 20.15 2.07 11.61
CA ARG A 88 19.79 1.12 12.67
C ARG A 88 19.49 -0.28 12.16
N LEU A 89 18.95 -0.40 10.95
CA LEU A 89 18.48 -1.67 10.38
C LEU A 89 19.38 -2.25 9.28
N ASP A 90 20.44 -1.53 8.90
CA ASP A 90 21.33 -1.90 7.79
C ASP A 90 20.54 -2.21 6.51
N ILE A 91 19.86 -1.18 6.01
CA ILE A 91 19.04 -1.18 4.79
C ILE A 91 19.41 0.01 3.92
N ILE A 92 18.91 0.04 2.68
CA ILE A 92 19.06 1.18 1.78
C ILE A 92 17.69 1.86 1.63
N LEU A 93 17.61 3.14 1.98
CA LEU A 93 16.41 3.96 1.81
C LEU A 93 16.67 5.05 0.77
N LYS A 94 15.71 5.24 -0.13
CA LYS A 94 15.72 6.33 -1.11
C LYS A 94 14.40 7.08 -1.01
N PHE A 95 14.45 8.40 -0.83
CA PHE A 95 13.25 9.22 -0.84
C PHE A 95 12.81 9.56 -2.26
N THR A 96 11.51 9.60 -2.48
CA THR A 96 10.90 10.08 -3.73
C THR A 96 9.78 11.03 -3.37
N PHE A 97 9.69 12.11 -4.11
CA PHE A 97 8.71 13.17 -3.90
C PHE A 97 7.79 13.25 -5.11
N GLN A 98 6.56 13.70 -4.91
CA GLN A 98 5.59 13.86 -5.99
C GLN A 98 5.54 15.32 -6.40
N ASP A 99 5.74 15.61 -7.69
CA ASP A 99 5.32 16.84 -8.31
C ASP A 99 3.78 16.84 -8.41
N PHE A 100 3.15 17.91 -7.94
CA PHE A 100 1.70 18.07 -8.01
C PHE A 100 1.27 18.76 -9.31
N TYR A 101 2.20 19.11 -10.19
CA TYR A 101 1.95 19.80 -11.46
C TYR A 101 1.19 21.12 -11.28
N GLY A 102 1.54 21.85 -10.21
CA GLY A 102 0.88 23.10 -9.83
C GLY A 102 -0.51 22.92 -9.19
N GLN A 103 -0.90 21.70 -8.79
CA GLN A 103 -2.13 21.42 -8.04
C GLN A 103 -1.90 21.44 -6.52
N ASP A 104 -2.97 21.61 -5.75
CA ASP A 104 -2.93 21.58 -4.28
C ASP A 104 -2.79 20.16 -3.68
N LYS A 105 -3.01 19.13 -4.50
CA LYS A 105 -2.97 17.72 -4.07
C LYS A 105 -2.23 16.84 -5.09
N PRO A 106 -1.62 15.73 -4.65
CA PRO A 106 -1.02 14.75 -5.57
C PRO A 106 -2.06 14.16 -6.52
N LEU A 107 -1.60 13.81 -7.73
CA LEU A 107 -2.47 13.31 -8.81
C LEU A 107 -2.91 11.86 -8.60
N GLY A 108 -2.41 11.14 -7.59
CA GLY A 108 -2.89 9.81 -7.21
C GLY A 108 -1.79 8.74 -7.15
N THR A 109 -2.15 7.53 -6.72
CA THR A 109 -1.20 6.44 -6.44
C THR A 109 -0.47 5.93 -7.68
N SER A 110 -1.16 5.89 -8.84
CA SER A 110 -0.52 5.49 -10.10
C SER A 110 0.56 6.50 -10.52
N ASP A 111 0.24 7.79 -10.39
CA ASP A 111 1.17 8.87 -10.70
C ASP A 111 2.38 8.88 -9.75
N ALA A 112 2.15 8.63 -8.46
CA ALA A 112 3.21 8.52 -7.45
C ALA A 112 4.27 7.46 -7.84
N ILE A 113 3.81 6.27 -8.26
CA ILE A 113 4.70 5.18 -8.67
C ILE A 113 5.38 5.53 -10.01
N PHE A 114 4.65 6.10 -10.97
CA PHE A 114 5.22 6.56 -12.23
C PHE A 114 6.36 7.58 -12.03
N GLN A 115 6.14 8.59 -11.20
CA GLN A 115 7.15 9.59 -10.85
C GLN A 115 8.35 8.95 -10.15
N THR A 116 8.12 8.00 -9.24
CA THR A 116 9.19 7.24 -8.58
C THR A 116 10.06 6.48 -9.61
N MET A 117 9.45 5.83 -10.59
CA MET A 117 10.17 5.15 -11.68
C MET A 117 10.95 6.13 -12.58
N ASN A 118 10.50 7.38 -12.70
CA ASN A 118 11.21 8.42 -13.46
C ASN A 118 12.41 8.98 -12.72
N GLN A 119 12.30 9.14 -11.39
CA GLN A 119 13.40 9.56 -10.52
C GLN A 119 14.45 8.45 -10.40
N TYR A 120 14.03 7.18 -10.40
CA TYR A 120 14.90 6.01 -10.25
C TYR A 120 14.75 5.04 -11.43
N LYS A 121 15.54 5.30 -12.49
CA LYS A 121 15.43 4.62 -13.79
C LYS A 121 15.65 3.10 -13.73
N GLU A 122 16.32 2.59 -12.69
CA GLU A 122 16.47 1.16 -12.43
C GLU A 122 15.12 0.44 -12.28
N LEU A 123 14.12 1.12 -11.71
CA LEU A 123 12.77 0.57 -11.54
C LEU A 123 12.05 0.35 -12.87
N LYS A 124 12.45 1.05 -13.94
CA LYS A 124 11.92 0.83 -15.30
C LYS A 124 12.45 -0.44 -15.96
N LYS A 125 13.55 -1.00 -15.44
CA LYS A 125 14.24 -2.16 -16.02
C LYS A 125 14.10 -3.42 -15.17
N GLY A 126 13.92 -3.24 -13.86
CA GLY A 126 13.86 -4.34 -12.89
C GLY A 126 12.45 -4.67 -12.41
N ARG A 127 12.39 -5.61 -11.47
CA ARG A 127 11.21 -5.94 -10.67
C ARG A 127 11.24 -5.14 -9.37
N PHE A 128 10.08 -4.75 -8.86
CA PHE A 128 9.94 -4.08 -7.56
C PHE A 128 8.58 -4.42 -6.95
N LEU A 129 8.49 -4.41 -5.62
CA LEU A 129 7.22 -4.45 -4.92
C LEU A 129 6.71 -3.03 -4.66
N VAL A 130 5.41 -2.87 -4.46
CA VAL A 130 4.77 -1.63 -4.04
C VAL A 130 3.76 -1.95 -2.95
N CYS A 131 3.71 -1.13 -1.90
CA CYS A 131 2.65 -1.22 -0.91
C CYS A 131 2.25 0.13 -0.29
N ASN A 132 1.08 0.16 0.35
CA ASN A 132 0.66 1.27 1.17
C ASN A 132 1.41 1.30 2.51
N CYS A 133 1.74 2.49 3.02
CA CYS A 133 2.36 2.62 4.33
C CYS A 133 1.38 2.41 5.49
N ASP A 134 0.07 2.48 5.26
CA ASP A 134 -0.94 2.34 6.32
C ASP A 134 -1.50 0.93 6.47
N ASN A 135 -0.84 -0.07 5.87
CA ASN A 135 -1.16 -1.49 5.98
C ASN A 135 0.05 -2.27 6.52
N LEU A 136 -0.19 -3.19 7.46
CA LEU A 136 0.85 -4.07 8.00
C LEU A 136 0.80 -5.45 7.31
N TYR A 137 1.47 -5.57 6.17
CA TYR A 137 1.53 -6.83 5.44
C TYR A 137 2.45 -7.85 6.14
N SER A 138 2.07 -9.12 6.07
CA SER A 138 2.86 -10.20 6.67
C SER A 138 4.13 -10.52 5.88
N VAL A 139 5.10 -11.11 6.57
CA VAL A 139 6.30 -11.69 5.94
C VAL A 139 5.91 -12.74 4.88
N LYS A 140 4.83 -13.50 5.13
CA LYS A 140 4.31 -14.53 4.22
C LYS A 140 3.82 -13.93 2.90
N ALA A 141 3.02 -12.86 2.96
CA ALA A 141 2.55 -12.14 1.78
C ALA A 141 3.70 -11.63 0.91
N MET A 142 4.70 -10.99 1.54
CA MET A 142 5.87 -10.49 0.82
C MET A 142 6.71 -11.62 0.21
N LYS A 143 6.93 -12.73 0.94
CA LYS A 143 7.66 -13.90 0.42
C LYS A 143 6.96 -14.54 -0.79
N LEU A 144 5.63 -14.62 -0.79
CA LEU A 144 4.87 -15.10 -1.95
C LEU A 144 5.14 -14.24 -3.19
N LEU A 145 5.04 -12.92 -3.07
CA LEU A 145 5.34 -12.00 -4.17
C LEU A 145 6.81 -12.04 -4.61
N MET A 146 7.73 -12.22 -3.67
CA MET A 146 9.16 -12.35 -3.95
C MET A 146 9.50 -13.63 -4.71
N SER A 147 8.73 -14.70 -4.52
CA SER A 147 8.92 -16.01 -5.19
C SER A 147 8.55 -16.02 -6.67
N GLU A 148 7.72 -15.07 -7.12
CA GLU A 148 7.31 -14.90 -8.52
C GLU A 148 8.30 -14.00 -9.28
N ASN A 149 8.70 -14.41 -10.48
CA ASN A 149 9.73 -13.71 -11.27
C ASN A 149 9.30 -13.34 -12.70
N ASN A 150 8.28 -14.00 -13.24
CA ASN A 150 7.88 -13.94 -14.65
C ASN A 150 6.68 -12.99 -14.86
N TYR A 151 5.80 -12.90 -13.88
CA TYR A 151 4.57 -12.12 -13.94
C TYR A 151 4.61 -10.93 -12.99
N ASN A 152 3.85 -9.88 -13.33
CA ASN A 152 3.38 -9.00 -12.25
C ASN A 152 2.50 -9.84 -11.35
N SER A 153 2.51 -9.57 -10.04
CA SER A 153 1.70 -10.34 -9.12
C SER A 153 1.13 -9.51 -7.99
N MET A 154 0.06 -10.01 -7.38
CA MET A 154 -0.58 -9.38 -6.22
C MET A 154 -1.10 -10.41 -5.24
N ILE A 155 -1.35 -9.97 -4.00
CA ILE A 155 -2.07 -10.80 -3.04
C ILE A 155 -3.57 -10.55 -3.16
N ALA A 156 -4.31 -11.65 -3.32
CA ALA A 156 -5.76 -11.69 -3.27
C ALA A 156 -6.18 -12.14 -1.87
N TYR A 157 -6.50 -11.19 -1.00
CA TYR A 157 -6.88 -11.49 0.38
C TYR A 157 -8.31 -12.02 0.44
N ASP A 158 -8.50 -13.13 1.14
CA ASP A 158 -9.84 -13.67 1.41
C ASP A 158 -10.65 -12.67 2.23
N TYR A 159 -11.78 -12.23 1.68
CA TYR A 159 -12.67 -11.26 2.30
C TYR A 159 -13.07 -11.67 3.74
N SER A 160 -13.27 -12.97 3.97
CA SER A 160 -13.69 -13.50 5.27
C SER A 160 -12.58 -13.50 6.34
N CYS A 161 -11.32 -13.43 5.92
CA CYS A 161 -10.16 -13.50 6.81
C CYS A 161 -9.64 -12.13 7.24
N LEU A 162 -10.23 -11.04 6.71
CA LEU A 162 -9.83 -9.68 7.03
C LEU A 162 -10.48 -9.10 8.28
N TYR A 163 -11.45 -9.76 8.91
CA TYR A 163 -12.01 -9.36 10.21
C TYR A 163 -12.38 -7.86 10.35
N PHE A 164 -12.87 -7.26 9.26
CA PHE A 164 -13.32 -5.88 9.24
C PHE A 164 -14.84 -5.78 9.22
N SER A 165 -15.38 -4.60 9.58
CA SER A 165 -16.81 -4.34 9.40
C SER A 165 -17.17 -4.30 7.91
N GLU A 166 -18.42 -4.62 7.57
CA GLU A 166 -18.90 -4.55 6.17
C GLU A 166 -18.68 -3.17 5.54
N GLN A 167 -18.87 -2.10 6.33
CA GLN A 167 -18.62 -0.74 5.87
C GLN A 167 -17.16 -0.53 5.49
N ARG A 168 -16.21 -1.08 6.24
CA ARG A 168 -14.78 -0.97 5.90
C ARG A 168 -14.43 -1.83 4.71
N LEU A 169 -14.96 -3.05 4.65
CA LEU A 169 -14.78 -3.94 3.51
C LEU A 169 -15.33 -3.33 2.20
N SER A 170 -16.39 -2.54 2.27
CA SER A 170 -16.91 -1.80 1.10
C SER A 170 -15.99 -0.71 0.56
N SER A 171 -14.95 -0.35 1.30
CA SER A 171 -13.96 0.63 0.86
C SER A 171 -12.79 0.01 0.10
N PHE A 172 -12.66 -1.31 0.09
CA PHE A 172 -11.58 -2.02 -0.60
C PHE A 172 -11.95 -2.40 -2.03
N SER A 173 -10.92 -2.65 -2.83
CA SER A 173 -11.04 -3.15 -4.19
C SER A 173 -11.44 -4.63 -4.19
N ILE A 174 -12.50 -5.02 -4.89
CA ILE A 174 -12.89 -6.43 -5.09
C ILE A 174 -12.20 -7.00 -6.33
N LEU A 175 -11.72 -8.24 -6.21
CA LEU A 175 -11.00 -8.93 -7.28
C LEU A 175 -11.86 -10.05 -7.87
N LYS A 176 -11.84 -10.15 -9.21
CA LYS A 176 -12.28 -11.35 -9.93
C LYS A 176 -11.07 -12.06 -10.49
N ILE A 177 -10.97 -13.36 -10.22
CA ILE A 177 -9.79 -14.17 -10.56
C ILE A 177 -10.22 -15.29 -11.50
N LYS A 178 -9.45 -15.52 -12.57
CA LYS A 178 -9.64 -16.63 -13.50
C LYS A 178 -8.29 -17.30 -13.75
N ASN A 179 -8.20 -18.61 -13.53
CA ASN A 179 -6.95 -19.38 -13.70
C ASN A 179 -5.75 -18.79 -12.94
N ASN A 180 -5.96 -18.31 -11.71
CA ASN A 180 -4.96 -17.59 -10.90
C ASN A 180 -4.49 -16.24 -11.44
N PHE A 181 -5.09 -15.72 -12.51
CA PHE A 181 -4.82 -14.37 -13.01
C PHE A 181 -5.96 -13.41 -12.67
N LEU A 182 -5.61 -12.16 -12.42
CA LEU A 182 -6.58 -11.10 -12.18
C LEU A 182 -7.35 -10.81 -13.49
N SER A 183 -8.66 -10.97 -13.44
CA SER A 183 -9.56 -10.72 -14.57
C SER A 183 -10.33 -9.41 -14.46
N LYS A 184 -10.49 -8.89 -13.24
CA LYS A 184 -11.13 -7.60 -12.96
C LYS A 184 -10.75 -7.09 -11.56
N ILE A 185 -10.48 -5.79 -11.43
CA ILE A 185 -10.37 -5.11 -10.14
C ILE A 185 -11.39 -3.98 -10.05
N ILE A 186 -12.24 -4.02 -9.03
CA ILE A 186 -13.33 -3.08 -8.83
C ILE A 186 -13.06 -2.25 -7.58
N GLU A 187 -12.58 -1.03 -7.76
CA GLU A 187 -12.33 -0.08 -6.67
C GLU A 187 -13.66 0.39 -6.06
N LYS A 188 -13.79 0.30 -4.72
CA LYS A 188 -14.97 0.75 -3.96
C LYS A 188 -16.29 0.28 -4.56
N PRO A 189 -16.52 -1.04 -4.60
CA PRO A 189 -17.74 -1.59 -5.18
C PRO A 189 -18.98 -1.01 -4.48
N GLY A 190 -20.04 -0.75 -5.25
CA GLY A 190 -21.35 -0.44 -4.67
C GLY A 190 -21.82 -1.57 -3.76
N LYS A 191 -22.65 -1.24 -2.75
CA LYS A 191 -23.14 -2.21 -1.74
C LYS A 191 -23.78 -3.46 -2.37
N GLU A 192 -24.43 -3.32 -3.52
CA GLU A 192 -25.04 -4.43 -4.25
C GLU A 192 -24.03 -5.48 -4.72
N ILE A 193 -22.85 -5.06 -5.18
CA ILE A 193 -21.78 -5.97 -5.64
C ILE A 193 -21.21 -6.76 -4.44
N ILE A 194 -21.21 -6.16 -3.25
CA ILE A 194 -20.73 -6.81 -2.02
C ILE A 194 -21.75 -7.82 -1.52
N ARG A 195 -23.05 -7.51 -1.62
CA ARG A 195 -24.14 -8.37 -1.13
C ARG A 195 -24.46 -9.53 -2.09
N HIS A 196 -24.36 -9.31 -3.39
CA HIS A 196 -24.63 -10.35 -4.38
C HIS A 196 -23.39 -11.23 -4.62
N GLY A 197 -23.50 -12.50 -4.26
CA GLY A 197 -22.54 -13.55 -4.62
C GLY A 197 -22.35 -14.57 -3.51
N ILE A 198 -22.71 -15.83 -3.80
CA ILE A 198 -22.39 -17.04 -3.00
C ILE A 198 -20.90 -17.43 -3.19
N GLU A 199 -20.24 -16.85 -4.20
CA GLU A 199 -18.84 -17.11 -4.52
C GLU A 199 -17.89 -16.46 -3.52
N LYS A 200 -16.75 -17.12 -3.32
CA LYS A 200 -15.63 -16.63 -2.51
C LYS A 200 -15.11 -15.30 -3.05
N LYS A 201 -15.08 -14.27 -2.20
CA LYS A 201 -14.65 -12.92 -2.54
C LYS A 201 -13.21 -12.69 -2.14
N TYR A 202 -12.47 -12.03 -3.01
CA TYR A 202 -11.11 -11.59 -2.76
C TYR A 202 -11.02 -10.07 -2.83
N VAL A 203 -10.12 -9.51 -2.03
CA VAL A 203 -9.88 -8.06 -2.01
C VAL A 203 -8.41 -7.73 -2.21
N SER A 204 -8.16 -6.55 -2.79
CA SER A 204 -6.83 -5.93 -2.77
C SER A 204 -6.66 -5.14 -1.48
N MET A 205 -5.57 -5.43 -0.76
CA MET A 205 -5.05 -4.56 0.30
C MET A 205 -3.89 -3.68 -0.21
N ASN A 206 -3.74 -3.53 -1.53
CA ASN A 206 -2.73 -2.71 -2.20
C ASN A 206 -1.26 -3.12 -1.98
N ILE A 207 -0.96 -4.41 -2.04
CA ILE A 207 0.42 -4.92 -2.18
C ILE A 207 0.59 -5.63 -3.51
N PHE A 208 1.59 -5.19 -4.27
CA PHE A 208 1.83 -5.63 -5.65
C PHE A 208 3.32 -5.88 -5.88
N SER A 209 3.64 -6.73 -6.84
CA SER A 209 4.97 -6.93 -7.43
C SER A 209 4.87 -6.63 -8.91
N PHE A 210 5.66 -5.70 -9.40
CA PHE A 210 5.65 -5.27 -10.79
C PHE A 210 6.99 -5.50 -11.47
N ILE A 211 6.92 -5.87 -12.74
CA ILE A 211 8.03 -5.87 -13.67
C ILE A 211 7.99 -4.52 -14.40
N GLY A 212 8.99 -3.68 -14.15
CA GLY A 212 9.08 -2.30 -14.63
C GLY A 212 8.71 -2.12 -16.10
N PRO A 213 9.35 -2.85 -17.03
CA PRO A 213 9.04 -2.75 -18.46
C PRO A 213 7.58 -3.09 -18.80
N LYS A 214 6.94 -3.97 -18.03
CA LYS A 214 5.55 -4.41 -18.28
C LYS A 214 4.53 -3.42 -17.72
N VAL A 215 4.80 -2.80 -16.56
CA VAL A 215 3.84 -1.91 -15.90
C VAL A 215 3.95 -0.44 -16.35
N TYR A 216 5.14 -0.01 -16.78
CA TYR A 216 5.46 1.42 -16.97
C TYR A 216 4.48 2.17 -17.87
N LYS A 217 4.10 1.59 -19.03
CA LYS A 217 3.17 2.24 -19.97
C LYS A 217 1.80 2.49 -19.32
N TYR A 218 1.31 1.55 -18.52
CA TYR A 218 -0.01 1.64 -17.89
C TYR A 218 -0.05 2.66 -16.76
N LEU A 219 1.06 2.85 -16.04
CA LEU A 219 1.18 3.92 -15.05
C LEU A 219 1.26 5.30 -15.72
N LYS A 220 2.06 5.42 -16.79
CA LYS A 220 2.22 6.65 -17.57
C LYS A 220 0.87 7.10 -18.15
N ASP A 221 0.17 6.17 -18.81
CA ASP A 221 -1.05 6.44 -19.56
C ASP A 221 -2.31 6.23 -18.69
N CYS A 222 -2.14 6.10 -17.36
CA CYS A 222 -3.24 5.94 -16.43
C CYS A 222 -4.20 7.13 -16.53
N PRO A 223 -5.50 6.90 -16.83
CA PRO A 223 -6.47 7.97 -16.94
C PRO A 223 -6.73 8.60 -15.57
N VAL A 224 -7.11 9.87 -15.58
CA VAL A 224 -7.65 10.54 -14.40
C VAL A 224 -9.09 10.09 -14.19
N ASN A 225 -9.41 9.57 -13.02
CA ASN A 225 -10.78 9.21 -12.64
C ASN A 225 -11.66 10.47 -12.65
N LYS A 226 -12.76 10.46 -13.41
CA LYS A 226 -13.64 11.63 -13.60
C LYS A 226 -14.31 12.11 -12.31
N GLU A 227 -14.62 11.20 -11.39
CA GLU A 227 -15.30 11.54 -10.14
C GLU A 227 -14.32 12.05 -9.08
N ARG A 228 -13.12 11.46 -9.03
CA ARG A 228 -12.14 11.73 -7.95
C ARG A 228 -11.02 12.69 -8.34
N GLY A 229 -10.81 12.91 -9.63
CA GLY A 229 -9.70 13.70 -10.15
C GLY A 229 -8.33 13.09 -9.83
N GLU A 230 -8.23 11.76 -9.75
CA GLU A 230 -7.00 11.04 -9.35
C GLU A 230 -6.68 9.93 -10.37
N LYS A 231 -5.41 9.72 -10.68
CA LYS A 231 -4.86 8.55 -11.35
C LYS A 231 -4.67 7.42 -10.34
N GLU A 232 -5.60 6.48 -10.36
CA GLU A 232 -5.67 5.39 -9.38
C GLU A 232 -4.90 4.15 -9.89
N LEU A 233 -4.04 3.57 -9.04
CA LEU A 233 -3.31 2.35 -9.39
C LEU A 233 -4.22 1.20 -9.87
N PRO A 234 -5.40 0.93 -9.26
CA PRO A 234 -6.35 -0.03 -9.81
C PRO A 234 -6.75 0.22 -11.26
N SER A 235 -6.89 1.47 -11.71
CA SER A 235 -7.22 1.80 -13.10
C SER A 235 -6.08 1.47 -14.06
N ALA A 236 -4.82 1.71 -13.66
CA ALA A 236 -3.66 1.28 -14.45
C ALA A 236 -3.58 -0.25 -14.55
N ILE A 237 -3.87 -0.96 -13.46
CA ILE A 237 -3.92 -2.43 -13.45
C ILE A 237 -5.06 -2.95 -14.33
N GLU A 238 -6.25 -2.35 -14.26
CA GLU A 238 -7.39 -2.73 -15.10
C GLU A 238 -7.04 -2.59 -16.60
N ASN A 239 -6.40 -1.49 -17.00
CA ASN A 239 -5.91 -1.32 -18.38
C ASN A 239 -4.89 -2.40 -18.76
N MET A 240 -4.02 -2.79 -17.83
CA MET A 240 -3.03 -3.85 -18.06
C MET A 240 -3.66 -5.23 -18.28
N ILE A 241 -4.66 -5.59 -17.49
CA ILE A 241 -5.34 -6.90 -17.62
C ILE A 241 -6.32 -6.94 -18.81
N LEU A 242 -6.79 -5.79 -19.28
CA LEU A 242 -7.57 -5.69 -20.52
C LEU A 242 -6.71 -5.93 -21.76
N ASP A 243 -5.48 -5.40 -21.77
CA ASP A 243 -4.51 -5.62 -22.84
C ASP A 243 -3.99 -7.07 -22.85
N ASP A 244 -3.72 -7.64 -21.68
CA ASP A 244 -3.22 -9.01 -21.52
C ASP A 244 -3.81 -9.67 -20.26
N LYS A 245 -4.66 -10.68 -20.46
CA LYS A 245 -5.39 -11.38 -19.39
C LYS A 245 -4.48 -12.19 -18.47
N GLU A 246 -3.25 -12.47 -18.87
CA GLU A 246 -2.25 -13.19 -18.07
C GLU A 246 -1.15 -12.25 -17.55
N SER A 247 -1.41 -10.94 -17.51
CA SER A 247 -0.43 -9.92 -17.10
C SER A 247 -0.25 -9.76 -15.59
N MET A 248 -1.19 -10.27 -14.77
CA MET A 248 -1.20 -10.13 -13.31
C MET A 248 -1.61 -11.44 -12.62
N LEU A 249 -0.63 -12.16 -12.07
CA LEU A 249 -0.84 -13.37 -11.26
C LEU A 249 -1.35 -13.00 -9.86
N THR A 250 -2.27 -13.79 -9.30
CA THR A 250 -2.81 -13.59 -7.96
C THR A 250 -2.40 -14.74 -7.04
N PHE A 251 -1.92 -14.40 -5.85
CA PHE A 251 -1.74 -15.35 -4.76
C PHE A 251 -2.87 -15.20 -3.74
N ASN A 252 -3.66 -16.24 -3.56
CA ASN A 252 -4.73 -16.24 -2.58
C ASN A 252 -4.15 -16.37 -1.17
N LEU A 253 -4.58 -15.49 -0.26
CA LEU A 253 -4.11 -15.51 1.12
C LEU A 253 -5.26 -15.24 2.09
N CYS A 254 -5.44 -16.13 3.06
CA CYS A 254 -6.38 -15.93 4.16
C CYS A 254 -5.59 -15.52 5.40
N GLU A 255 -5.57 -14.22 5.67
CA GLU A 255 -5.03 -13.63 6.89
C GLU A 255 -5.63 -12.23 7.08
N HIS A 256 -5.58 -11.72 8.31
CA HIS A 256 -5.88 -10.32 8.59
C HIS A 256 -4.71 -9.42 8.19
N VAL A 257 -5.02 -8.23 7.67
CA VAL A 257 -4.03 -7.19 7.38
C VAL A 257 -4.42 -5.96 8.20
N PRO A 258 -3.76 -5.69 9.35
CA PRO A 258 -4.04 -4.49 10.11
C PRO A 258 -3.84 -3.24 9.24
N ASP A 259 -4.80 -2.32 9.26
CA ASP A 259 -4.71 -1.07 8.51
C ASP A 259 -5.10 0.13 9.37
N MET A 260 -4.36 1.22 9.21
CA MET A 260 -4.46 2.42 10.03
C MET A 260 -5.28 3.49 9.29
N THR A 261 -6.60 3.45 9.37
CA THR A 261 -7.49 4.38 8.65
C THR A 261 -8.12 5.44 9.55
N TYR A 262 -8.57 5.05 10.75
CA TYR A 262 -9.24 5.86 11.75
C TYR A 262 -8.49 5.80 13.09
N LYS A 263 -8.77 6.75 14.00
CA LYS A 263 -8.09 6.80 15.31
C LYS A 263 -8.23 5.50 16.11
N ASP A 264 -9.40 4.88 16.10
CA ASP A 264 -9.66 3.61 16.80
C ASP A 264 -8.81 2.44 16.28
N ASP A 265 -8.27 2.53 15.06
CA ASP A 265 -7.42 1.47 14.52
C ASP A 265 -6.05 1.42 15.19
N ILE A 266 -5.60 2.54 15.77
CA ILE A 266 -4.30 2.61 16.45
C ILE A 266 -4.28 1.65 17.63
N GLU A 267 -5.37 1.58 18.40
CA GLU A 267 -5.47 0.65 19.52
C GLU A 267 -5.57 -0.81 19.06
N ARG A 268 -6.30 -1.07 17.98
CA ARG A 268 -6.37 -2.42 17.39
C ARG A 268 -5.00 -2.89 16.92
N ILE A 269 -4.22 -1.99 16.32
CA ILE A 269 -2.84 -2.27 15.89
C ILE A 269 -1.95 -2.50 17.11
N ASN A 270 -2.07 -1.71 18.19
CA ASN A 270 -1.33 -1.96 19.42
C ASN A 270 -1.61 -3.37 19.98
N ASN A 271 -2.88 -3.74 20.08
CA ASN A 271 -3.29 -5.08 20.55
C ASN A 271 -2.84 -6.21 19.62
N PHE A 272 -2.63 -5.93 18.33
CA PHE A 272 -2.13 -6.91 17.37
C PHE A 272 -0.60 -7.08 17.45
N LEU A 273 0.13 -6.03 17.84
CA LEU A 273 1.60 -6.02 17.89
C LEU A 273 2.17 -6.53 19.21
N ASN A 274 1.37 -6.51 20.28
CA ASN A 274 1.73 -6.97 21.62
C ASN A 274 1.27 -8.42 21.83
#